data_AF-A0A4D8XKL0-F1
#
_entry.id   AF-A0A4D8XKL0-F1
#
_cell.length_a   1.000
_cell.length_b   1.000
_cell.length_c   1.000
_cell.angle_alpha   90.00
_cell.angle_beta   90.00
_cell.angle_gamma   90.00
#
_symmetry.space_group_name_H-M   'P 1'
#
loop_
_entity.id
_entity.type
_entity.pdbx_description
1 polymer ?
#
loop_
_entity_poly.entity_id
_entity_poly.type
_entity_poly.pdbx_seq_one_letter_code
_entity_poly.pdbx_strand_id
1 'polypeptide(L)'
;MQAFRHCAPLLIKTLKSILLSGYSNAAEYDFSGIVDPFLQVKILKVLRIFAQDPSIVSADELNDILAQIATNTDSSKNAGNAVLYECVQTIMAIPRADSGLRVLGVNILGKFLTNKDANIKYVALSMLHKVVQLDPKSVQAKRAIVMECLRDSDLAIRRQALEVSYSLIDAENVKALTKELISFLVTAEADFKNDL
;
A
#
# COMPACT_ATOMS: atom_id res chain seq x y z
N MET A 1 -7.84 -18.54 -17.42
CA MET A 1 -8.49 -17.48 -16.62
C MET A 1 -10.00 -17.70 -16.51
N GLN A 2 -10.76 -17.78 -17.63
CA GLN A 2 -12.22 -18.03 -17.61
C GLN A 2 -12.70 -19.24 -16.78
N ALA A 3 -11.95 -20.35 -16.75
CA ALA A 3 -12.32 -21.53 -15.95
C ALA A 3 -12.44 -21.25 -14.44
N PHE A 4 -11.75 -20.23 -13.93
CA PHE A 4 -11.74 -19.87 -12.51
C PHE A 4 -12.76 -18.78 -12.13
N ARG A 5 -13.62 -18.36 -13.07
CA ARG A 5 -14.67 -17.34 -12.82
C ARG A 5 -15.57 -17.69 -11.64
N HIS A 6 -15.93 -18.97 -11.51
CA HIS A 6 -16.76 -19.46 -10.42
C HIS A 6 -16.09 -19.38 -9.04
N CYS A 7 -14.75 -19.25 -9.00
CA CYS A 7 -14.00 -19.14 -7.76
C CYS A 7 -14.03 -17.72 -7.19
N ALA A 8 -14.15 -16.66 -8.00
CA ALA A 8 -14.08 -15.29 -7.51
C ALA A 8 -15.15 -14.96 -6.45
N PRO A 9 -16.44 -15.30 -6.64
CA PRO A 9 -17.46 -15.08 -5.62
C PRO A 9 -17.22 -15.89 -4.33
N LEU A 10 -16.68 -17.11 -4.46
CA LEU A 10 -16.34 -17.96 -3.30
C LEU A 10 -15.21 -17.33 -2.48
N LEU A 11 -14.17 -16.82 -3.14
CA LEU A 11 -13.04 -16.15 -2.51
C LEU A 11 -13.47 -14.87 -1.78
N ILE A 12 -14.34 -14.06 -2.39
CA ILE A 12 -14.90 -12.86 -1.76
C ILE A 12 -15.76 -13.24 -0.54
N LYS A 13 -16.58 -14.29 -0.66
CA LYS A 13 -17.38 -14.80 0.46
C LYS A 13 -16.50 -15.29 1.62
N THR A 14 -15.39 -15.98 1.32
CA THR A 14 -14.42 -16.41 2.34
C THR A 14 -13.80 -15.21 3.05
N LEU A 15 -13.36 -14.17 2.33
CA LEU A 15 -12.85 -12.94 2.94
C LEU A 15 -13.89 -12.26 3.84
N LYS A 16 -15.14 -12.15 3.38
CA LYS A 16 -16.25 -11.59 4.18
C LYS A 16 -16.49 -12.39 5.46
N SER A 17 -16.46 -13.72 5.38
CA SER A 17 -16.61 -14.61 6.53
C SER A 17 -15.49 -14.43 7.56
N ILE A 18 -14.25 -14.24 7.11
CA ILE A 18 -13.10 -13.96 7.98
C ILE A 18 -13.27 -12.60 8.70
N LEU A 19 -13.67 -11.55 7.98
CA LEU A 19 -13.81 -10.20 8.55
C LEU A 19 -14.96 -10.06 9.55
N LEU A 20 -16.09 -10.76 9.31
CA LEU A 20 -17.29 -10.66 10.12
C LEU A 20 -17.35 -11.70 11.25
N SER A 21 -16.21 -12.31 11.61
CA SER A 21 -16.11 -13.37 12.62
C SER A 21 -17.04 -14.57 12.38
N GLY A 22 -17.47 -14.77 11.13
CA GLY A 22 -18.29 -15.90 10.69
C GLY A 22 -17.45 -17.09 10.23
N TYR A 23 -16.14 -17.09 10.52
CA TYR A 23 -15.20 -18.11 10.12
C TYR A 23 -15.12 -19.19 11.20
N SER A 24 -15.60 -20.40 10.89
CA SER A 24 -15.78 -21.49 11.87
C SER A 24 -14.49 -21.86 12.60
N ASN A 25 -13.33 -21.66 11.97
CA ASN A 25 -12.04 -22.04 12.52
C ASN A 25 -11.25 -20.83 13.04
N ALA A 26 -11.91 -19.68 13.27
CA ALA A 26 -11.23 -18.42 13.61
C ALA A 26 -10.26 -18.55 14.79
N ALA A 27 -10.59 -19.35 15.80
CA ALA A 27 -9.72 -19.53 16.98
C ALA A 27 -8.42 -20.30 16.68
N GLU A 28 -8.43 -21.22 15.71
CA GLU A 28 -7.24 -22.02 15.34
C GLU A 28 -6.28 -21.26 14.44
N TYR A 29 -6.81 -20.32 13.66
CA TYR A 29 -6.06 -19.52 12.70
C TYR A 29 -5.88 -18.07 13.15
N ASP A 30 -6.21 -17.72 14.40
CA ASP A 30 -5.94 -16.39 14.94
C ASP A 30 -4.44 -16.20 15.14
N PHE A 31 -3.92 -15.12 14.56
CA PHE A 31 -2.54 -14.72 14.74
C PHE A 31 -2.50 -13.28 15.25
N SER A 32 -2.30 -13.15 16.57
CA SER A 32 -2.22 -11.84 17.25
C SER A 32 -3.47 -10.98 17.07
N GLY A 33 -4.67 -11.58 17.09
CA GLY A 33 -5.94 -10.87 16.91
C GLY A 33 -6.32 -10.61 15.45
N ILE A 34 -5.55 -11.13 14.49
CA ILE A 34 -5.89 -11.12 13.07
C ILE A 34 -6.16 -12.57 12.65
N VAL A 35 -7.38 -12.86 12.20
CA VAL A 35 -7.80 -14.20 11.79
C VAL A 35 -7.25 -14.54 10.40
N ASP A 36 -6.46 -15.60 10.30
CA ASP A 36 -5.86 -16.15 9.07
C ASP A 36 -5.29 -15.08 8.09
N PRO A 37 -4.29 -14.28 8.52
CA PRO A 37 -3.70 -13.24 7.68
C PRO A 37 -3.04 -13.82 6.42
N PHE A 38 -2.55 -15.06 6.47
CA PHE A 38 -1.91 -15.71 5.34
C PHE A 38 -2.92 -16.03 4.23
N LEU A 39 -4.07 -16.61 4.58
CA LEU A 39 -5.14 -16.85 3.61
C LEU A 39 -5.66 -15.54 3.04
N GLN A 40 -5.90 -14.53 3.88
CA GLN A 40 -6.34 -13.21 3.41
C GLN A 40 -5.39 -12.63 2.35
N VAL A 41 -4.08 -12.62 2.62
CA VAL A 41 -3.07 -12.14 1.66
C VAL A 41 -3.06 -12.97 0.38
N LYS A 42 -3.19 -14.30 0.46
CA LYS A 42 -3.21 -15.17 -0.72
C LYS A 42 -4.46 -14.94 -1.57
N ILE A 43 -5.62 -14.76 -0.94
CA ILE A 43 -6.87 -14.46 -1.65
C ILE A 43 -6.75 -13.09 -2.34
N LEU A 44 -6.27 -12.06 -1.63
CA LEU A 44 -6.07 -10.72 -2.21
C LEU A 44 -5.16 -10.75 -3.45
N LYS A 45 -4.05 -11.50 -3.39
CA LYS A 45 -3.16 -11.70 -4.56
C LYS A 45 -3.88 -12.30 -5.76
N VAL A 46 -4.76 -13.27 -5.53
CA VAL A 46 -5.56 -13.91 -6.60
C VAL A 46 -6.61 -12.92 -7.13
N LEU A 47 -7.32 -12.22 -6.26
CA LEU A 47 -8.32 -11.21 -6.64
C LEU A 47 -7.69 -10.08 -7.45
N ARG A 48 -6.46 -9.66 -7.13
CA ARG A 48 -5.70 -8.68 -7.92
C ARG A 48 -5.48 -9.12 -9.37
N ILE A 49 -5.20 -10.40 -9.59
CA ILE A 49 -5.04 -10.96 -10.93
C ILE A 49 -6.40 -11.01 -11.63
N PHE A 50 -7.45 -11.44 -10.93
CA PHE A 50 -8.81 -11.49 -11.48
C PHE A 50 -9.35 -10.11 -11.83
N ALA A 51 -8.98 -9.08 -11.07
CA ALA A 51 -9.41 -7.70 -11.32
C ALA A 51 -8.95 -7.11 -12.65
N GLN A 52 -7.96 -7.73 -13.32
CA GLN A 52 -7.53 -7.33 -14.66
C GLN A 52 -8.53 -7.71 -15.75
N ASP A 53 -9.43 -8.65 -15.47
CA ASP A 53 -10.44 -9.13 -16.41
C ASP A 53 -11.86 -8.94 -15.83
N PRO A 54 -12.59 -7.90 -16.29
CA PRO A 54 -13.95 -7.62 -15.83
C PRO A 54 -14.95 -8.77 -16.08
N SER A 55 -14.63 -9.73 -16.95
CA SER A 55 -15.47 -10.91 -17.17
C SER A 55 -15.39 -11.91 -16.01
N ILE A 56 -14.33 -11.84 -15.17
CA ILE A 56 -14.12 -12.75 -14.04
C ILE A 56 -14.75 -12.21 -12.76
N VAL A 57 -14.49 -10.94 -12.44
CA VAL A 57 -14.99 -10.27 -11.24
C VAL A 57 -15.26 -8.80 -11.56
N SER A 58 -16.36 -8.26 -11.03
CA SER A 58 -16.67 -6.85 -11.22
C SER A 58 -15.82 -5.97 -10.30
N ALA A 59 -15.52 -4.75 -10.74
CA ALA A 59 -14.82 -3.78 -9.90
C ALA A 59 -15.65 -3.41 -8.66
N ASP A 60 -16.97 -3.34 -8.79
CA ASP A 60 -17.88 -2.98 -7.68
C ASP A 60 -17.87 -4.00 -6.55
N GLU A 61 -17.88 -5.30 -6.88
CA GLU A 61 -17.77 -6.37 -5.89
C GLU A 61 -16.44 -6.34 -5.14
N LEU A 62 -15.34 -6.04 -5.85
CA LEU A 62 -14.03 -5.88 -5.25
C LEU A 62 -13.93 -4.63 -4.39
N ASN A 63 -14.52 -3.51 -4.81
CA ASN A 63 -14.45 -2.24 -4.11
C ASN A 63 -15.06 -2.35 -2.70
N ASP A 64 -16.21 -3.03 -2.56
CA ASP A 64 -16.86 -3.25 -1.26
C ASP A 64 -15.97 -4.04 -0.30
N ILE A 65 -15.45 -5.20 -0.72
CA ILE A 65 -14.62 -6.04 0.16
C ILE A 65 -13.29 -5.38 0.50
N LEU A 66 -12.65 -4.69 -0.45
CA LEU A 66 -11.40 -3.98 -0.21
C LEU A 66 -11.58 -2.80 0.75
N ALA A 67 -12.68 -2.04 0.63
CA ALA A 67 -13.01 -0.98 1.57
C ALA A 67 -13.22 -1.52 2.98
N GLN A 68 -13.91 -2.67 3.12
CA GLN A 68 -14.11 -3.32 4.41
C GLN A 68 -12.78 -3.77 5.03
N ILE A 69 -11.90 -4.43 4.27
CA ILE A 69 -10.57 -4.84 4.75
C ILE A 69 -9.75 -3.62 5.17
N ALA A 70 -9.71 -2.59 4.32
CA ALA A 70 -8.96 -1.36 4.56
C ALA A 70 -9.41 -0.60 5.83
N THR A 71 -10.69 -0.72 6.20
CA THR A 71 -11.28 -0.01 7.35
C THR A 71 -11.27 -0.84 8.64
N ASN A 72 -11.51 -2.14 8.54
CA ASN A 72 -11.72 -3.02 9.71
C ASN A 72 -10.47 -3.78 10.15
N THR A 73 -9.42 -3.84 9.33
CA THR A 73 -8.18 -4.53 9.72
C THR A 73 -7.37 -3.67 10.68
N ASP A 74 -7.02 -4.22 11.84
CA ASP A 74 -6.14 -3.55 12.80
C ASP A 74 -4.70 -3.45 12.25
N SER A 75 -4.13 -2.25 12.27
CA SER A 75 -2.76 -1.96 11.81
C SER A 75 -1.73 -1.92 12.95
N SER A 76 -2.15 -2.25 14.19
CA SER A 76 -1.26 -2.24 15.35
C SER A 76 -0.21 -3.36 15.31
N LYS A 77 -0.45 -4.43 14.55
CA LYS A 77 0.40 -5.62 14.43
C LYS A 77 0.91 -5.83 13.01
N ASN A 78 2.05 -6.49 12.89
CA ASN A 78 2.66 -6.80 11.59
C ASN A 78 1.73 -7.64 10.68
N ALA A 79 0.96 -8.56 11.26
CA ALA A 79 0.02 -9.39 10.51
C ALA A 79 -1.06 -8.55 9.81
N GLY A 80 -1.67 -7.60 10.52
CA GLY A 80 -2.65 -6.69 9.94
C GLY A 80 -2.02 -5.72 8.94
N ASN A 81 -0.80 -5.24 9.21
CA ASN A 81 -0.05 -4.44 8.24
C ASN A 81 0.25 -5.21 6.94
N ALA A 82 0.52 -6.51 7.01
CA ALA A 82 0.71 -7.35 5.82
C ALA A 82 -0.58 -7.52 5.01
N VAL A 83 -1.72 -7.72 5.68
CA VAL A 83 -3.04 -7.78 5.02
C VAL A 83 -3.37 -6.44 4.36
N LEU A 84 -3.21 -5.33 5.08
CA LEU A 84 -3.44 -3.98 4.56
C LEU A 84 -2.49 -3.65 3.41
N TYR A 85 -1.21 -4.04 3.49
CA TYR A 85 -0.25 -3.87 2.40
C TYR A 85 -0.72 -4.57 1.12
N GLU A 86 -1.15 -5.83 1.21
CA GLU A 86 -1.67 -6.54 0.05
C GLU A 86 -3.01 -5.96 -0.44
N CYS A 87 -3.86 -5.49 0.47
CA CYS A 87 -5.11 -4.81 0.14
C CYS A 87 -4.83 -3.54 -0.69
N VAL A 88 -3.90 -2.69 -0.27
CA VAL A 88 -3.51 -1.49 -1.03
C VAL A 88 -2.93 -1.85 -2.40
N GLN A 89 -2.04 -2.85 -2.49
CA GLN A 89 -1.55 -3.30 -3.79
C GLN A 89 -2.68 -3.77 -4.71
N THR A 90 -3.69 -4.42 -4.15
CA THR A 90 -4.86 -4.88 -4.89
C THR A 90 -5.66 -3.68 -5.39
N ILE A 91 -6.01 -2.73 -4.51
CA ILE A 91 -6.71 -1.48 -4.87
C ILE A 91 -6.02 -0.74 -6.02
N MET A 92 -4.70 -0.56 -5.91
CA MET A 92 -3.92 0.22 -6.89
C MET A 92 -3.84 -0.46 -8.25
N ALA A 93 -3.94 -1.79 -8.29
CA ALA A 93 -3.88 -2.58 -9.52
C ALA A 93 -5.23 -2.66 -10.27
N ILE A 94 -6.36 -2.28 -9.65
CA ILE A 94 -7.67 -2.33 -10.32
C ILE A 94 -7.76 -1.17 -11.33
N PRO A 95 -7.94 -1.45 -12.64
CA PRO A 95 -7.98 -0.40 -13.67
C PRO A 95 -9.08 0.64 -13.46
N ARG A 96 -10.26 0.19 -13.01
CA ARG A 96 -11.46 1.01 -12.74
C ARG A 96 -11.84 1.03 -11.26
N ALA A 97 -10.84 1.07 -10.37
CA ALA A 97 -11.11 1.26 -8.94
C ALA A 97 -11.75 2.64 -8.70
N ASP A 98 -12.63 2.69 -7.71
CA ASP A 98 -13.20 3.95 -7.22
C ASP A 98 -12.09 4.91 -6.74
N SER A 99 -12.24 6.20 -7.05
CA SER A 99 -11.24 7.21 -6.68
C SER A 99 -11.11 7.37 -5.17
N GLY A 100 -12.21 7.26 -4.42
CA GLY A 100 -12.22 7.26 -2.97
C GLY A 100 -11.48 6.07 -2.39
N LEU A 101 -11.61 4.89 -3.01
CA LEU A 101 -10.87 3.70 -2.61
C LEU A 101 -9.35 3.85 -2.82
N ARG A 102 -8.91 4.46 -3.93
CA ARG A 102 -7.49 4.77 -4.15
C ARG A 102 -6.96 5.76 -3.11
N VAL A 103 -7.72 6.80 -2.79
CA VAL A 103 -7.39 7.75 -1.72
C VAL A 103 -7.26 7.05 -0.37
N LEU A 104 -8.16 6.12 -0.05
CA LEU A 104 -8.07 5.29 1.16
C LEU A 104 -6.76 4.49 1.19
N GLY A 105 -6.38 3.90 0.06
CA GLY A 105 -5.10 3.18 -0.07
C GLY A 105 -3.88 4.06 0.17
N VAL A 106 -3.84 5.26 -0.42
CA VAL A 106 -2.75 6.23 -0.17
C VAL A 106 -2.73 6.70 1.30
N ASN A 107 -3.89 6.83 1.94
CA ASN A 107 -3.95 7.17 3.36
C ASN A 107 -3.36 6.07 4.26
N ILE A 108 -3.58 4.79 3.93
CA ILE A 108 -2.93 3.67 4.62
C ILE A 108 -1.42 3.74 4.45
N LEU A 109 -0.92 3.98 3.23
CA LEU A 109 0.53 4.15 2.99
C LEU A 109 1.10 5.32 3.78
N GLY A 110 0.36 6.44 3.88
CA GLY A 110 0.74 7.56 4.73
C GLY A 110 0.92 7.17 6.21
N LYS A 111 0.03 6.33 6.76
CA LYS A 111 0.17 5.80 8.12
C LYS A 111 1.38 4.87 8.26
N PHE A 112 1.70 4.09 7.23
CA PHE A 112 2.87 3.21 7.23
C PHE A 112 4.19 3.99 7.22
N LEU A 113 4.26 5.14 6.52
CA LEU A 113 5.45 6.00 6.53
C LEU A 113 5.78 6.58 7.91
N THR A 114 4.77 6.79 8.75
CA THR A 114 4.93 7.28 10.13
C THR A 114 5.13 6.14 11.14
N ASN A 115 5.18 4.88 10.69
CA ASN A 115 5.36 3.74 11.58
C ASN A 115 6.77 3.72 12.18
N LYS A 116 6.95 3.21 13.40
CA LYS A 116 8.27 3.11 14.02
C LYS A 116 9.16 2.03 13.39
N ASP A 117 8.56 1.01 12.79
CA ASP A 117 9.28 -0.08 12.14
C ASP A 117 9.80 0.37 10.75
N ALA A 118 11.12 0.35 10.59
CA ALA A 118 11.78 0.69 9.33
C ALA A 118 11.28 -0.20 8.18
N ASN A 119 11.00 -1.49 8.41
CA ASN A 119 10.50 -2.38 7.37
C ASN A 119 9.14 -1.92 6.83
N ILE A 120 8.26 -1.43 7.71
CA ILE A 120 6.94 -0.91 7.33
C ILE A 120 7.08 0.37 6.51
N LYS A 121 7.98 1.28 6.92
CA LYS A 121 8.29 2.48 6.12
C LYS A 121 8.84 2.11 4.75
N TYR A 122 9.77 1.16 4.69
CA TYR A 122 10.42 0.74 3.46
C TYR A 122 9.41 0.20 2.45
N VAL A 123 8.54 -0.73 2.86
CA VAL A 123 7.54 -1.30 1.96
C VAL A 123 6.52 -0.25 1.51
N ALA A 124 6.20 0.72 2.37
CA ALA A 124 5.32 1.82 2.01
C ALA A 124 5.94 2.75 0.97
N LEU A 125 7.21 3.14 1.12
CA LEU A 125 7.94 3.94 0.13
C LEU A 125 8.05 3.20 -1.20
N SER A 126 8.38 1.90 -1.17
CA SER A 126 8.42 1.06 -2.37
C SER A 126 7.08 1.00 -3.10
N MET A 127 5.96 0.95 -2.36
CA MET A 127 4.64 0.99 -2.97
C MET A 127 4.28 2.38 -3.49
N LEU A 128 4.58 3.44 -2.75
CA LEU A 128 4.32 4.81 -3.18
C LEU A 128 5.06 5.13 -4.48
N HIS A 129 6.28 4.63 -4.66
CA HIS A 129 7.00 4.76 -5.92
C HIS A 129 6.21 4.22 -7.12
N LYS A 130 5.53 3.07 -6.96
CA LYS A 130 4.65 2.48 -7.99
C LYS A 130 3.36 3.28 -8.16
N VAL A 131 2.79 3.80 -7.06
CA VAL A 131 1.51 4.52 -7.06
C VAL A 131 1.64 5.93 -7.66
N VAL A 132 2.80 6.59 -7.54
CA VAL A 132 3.03 7.92 -8.16
C VAL A 132 2.72 7.91 -9.66
N GLN A 133 3.05 6.83 -10.36
CA GLN A 133 2.80 6.70 -11.80
C GLN A 133 1.31 6.54 -12.13
N LEU A 134 0.50 6.09 -11.16
CA LEU A 134 -0.93 5.82 -11.33
C LEU A 134 -1.81 6.98 -10.85
N ASP A 135 -1.44 7.60 -9.72
CA ASP A 135 -2.17 8.69 -9.08
C ASP A 135 -1.20 9.68 -8.41
N PRO A 136 -0.55 10.54 -9.20
CA PRO A 136 0.44 11.48 -8.68
C PRO A 136 -0.19 12.49 -7.71
N LYS A 137 -1.46 12.87 -7.92
CA LYS A 137 -2.15 13.87 -7.08
C LYS A 137 -2.31 13.39 -5.64
N SER A 138 -2.74 12.14 -5.45
CA SER A 138 -2.90 11.59 -4.10
C SER A 138 -1.56 11.45 -3.38
N VAL A 139 -0.47 11.09 -4.09
CA VAL A 139 0.85 10.99 -3.47
C VAL A 139 1.43 12.37 -3.14
N GLN A 140 1.20 13.39 -3.98
CA GLN A 140 1.59 14.77 -3.67
C GLN A 140 1.01 15.25 -2.34
N ALA A 141 -0.22 14.87 -2.00
CA ALA A 141 -0.83 15.19 -0.72
C ALA A 141 -0.08 14.59 0.50
N LYS A 142 0.78 13.58 0.28
CA LYS A 142 1.65 12.97 1.31
C LYS A 142 3.11 13.41 1.22
N ARG A 143 3.45 14.36 0.34
CA ARG A 143 4.82 14.85 0.12
C ARG A 143 5.55 15.19 1.42
N ALA A 144 4.90 15.90 2.35
CA ALA A 144 5.53 16.31 3.60
C ALA A 144 6.09 15.13 4.41
N ILE A 145 5.34 14.02 4.46
CA ILE A 145 5.73 12.79 5.16
C ILE A 145 6.88 12.07 4.43
N VAL A 146 6.84 12.05 3.08
CA VAL A 146 7.94 11.49 2.26
C VAL A 146 9.23 12.28 2.48
N MET A 147 9.15 13.62 2.52
CA MET A 147 10.31 14.48 2.78
C MET A 147 10.88 14.29 4.20
N GLU A 148 10.03 13.98 5.18
CA GLU A 148 10.48 13.61 6.53
C GLU A 148 11.30 12.30 6.52
N CYS A 149 10.93 11.32 5.67
CA CYS A 149 11.66 10.06 5.53
C CYS A 149 13.07 10.23 4.96
N LEU A 150 13.39 11.35 4.28
CA LEU A 150 14.77 11.66 3.88
C LEU A 150 15.70 11.85 5.07
N ARG A 151 15.16 12.19 6.25
CA ARG A 151 15.92 12.39 7.49
C ARG A 151 15.89 11.17 8.41
N ASP A 152 15.39 10.02 7.92
CA ASP A 152 15.33 8.80 8.72
C ASP A 152 16.73 8.32 9.12
N SER A 153 16.87 7.65 10.26
CA SER A 153 18.14 7.07 10.68
C SER A 153 18.64 5.98 9.72
N ASP A 154 17.73 5.25 9.07
CA ASP A 154 18.05 4.13 8.18
C ASP A 154 18.35 4.62 6.75
N LEU A 155 19.55 4.28 6.24
CA LEU A 155 20.01 4.63 4.91
C LEU A 155 19.10 4.10 3.79
N ALA A 156 18.55 2.89 3.94
CA ALA A 156 17.67 2.29 2.94
C ALA A 156 16.36 3.07 2.82
N ILE A 157 15.84 3.60 3.93
CA ILE A 157 14.67 4.49 3.95
C ILE A 157 14.98 5.81 3.26
N ARG A 158 16.13 6.42 3.57
CA ARG A 158 16.57 7.67 2.91
C ARG A 158 16.66 7.50 1.40
N ARG A 159 17.27 6.39 0.92
CA ARG A 159 17.39 6.07 -0.51
C ARG A 159 16.01 5.92 -1.17
N GLN A 160 15.13 5.13 -0.57
CA GLN A 160 13.80 4.91 -1.15
C GLN A 160 12.94 6.19 -1.13
N ALA A 161 13.05 7.01 -0.08
CA ALA A 161 12.37 8.30 0.00
C ALA A 161 12.87 9.26 -1.07
N LEU A 162 14.17 9.25 -1.37
CA LEU A 162 14.75 10.06 -2.43
C LEU A 162 14.18 9.69 -3.81
N GLU A 163 14.08 8.39 -4.14
CA GLU A 163 13.48 7.93 -5.40
C GLU A 163 12.02 8.39 -5.55
N VAL A 164 11.23 8.30 -4.46
CA VAL A 164 9.84 8.79 -4.45
C VAL A 164 9.81 10.31 -4.60
N SER A 165 10.67 11.05 -3.90
CA SER A 165 10.75 12.51 -3.98
C SER A 165 11.09 13.00 -5.39
N TYR A 166 12.01 12.33 -6.10
CA TYR A 166 12.27 12.64 -7.50
C TYR A 166 11.05 12.44 -8.38
N SER A 167 10.30 11.36 -8.14
CA SER A 167 9.08 11.05 -8.89
C SER A 167 7.95 12.05 -8.60
N LEU A 168 8.04 12.81 -7.50
CA LEU A 168 7.10 13.87 -7.12
C LEU A 168 7.49 15.25 -7.68
N ILE A 169 8.59 15.39 -8.41
CA ILE A 169 8.95 16.69 -8.98
C ILE A 169 8.05 16.98 -10.19
N ASP A 170 7.42 18.15 -10.18
CA ASP A 170 6.64 18.69 -11.29
C ASP A 170 7.04 20.15 -11.59
N ALA A 171 6.47 20.72 -12.65
CA ALA A 171 6.81 22.08 -13.10
C ALA A 171 6.47 23.16 -12.06
N GLU A 172 5.52 22.91 -11.16
CA GLU A 172 5.08 23.86 -10.14
C GLU A 172 5.99 23.82 -8.90
N ASN A 173 6.48 22.63 -8.56
CA ASN A 173 7.17 22.38 -7.30
C ASN A 173 8.70 22.23 -7.43
N VAL A 174 9.23 22.14 -8.65
CA VAL A 174 10.66 21.85 -8.95
C VAL A 174 11.63 22.77 -8.20
N LYS A 175 11.35 24.07 -8.12
CA LYS A 175 12.25 25.01 -7.42
C LYS A 175 12.32 24.73 -5.92
N ALA A 176 11.19 24.41 -5.31
CA ALA A 176 11.11 24.13 -3.88
C ALA A 176 11.74 22.77 -3.54
N LEU A 177 11.35 21.72 -4.26
CA LEU A 177 11.86 20.37 -4.03
C LEU A 177 13.36 20.28 -4.29
N THR A 178 13.87 20.84 -5.39
CA THR A 178 15.31 20.83 -5.68
C THR A 178 16.10 21.54 -4.59
N LYS A 179 15.61 22.65 -4.04
CA LYS A 179 16.26 23.34 -2.92
C LYS A 179 16.33 22.49 -1.66
N GLU A 180 15.24 21.79 -1.32
CA GLU A 180 15.20 20.86 -0.19
C GLU A 180 16.15 19.67 -0.39
N LEU A 181 16.18 19.09 -1.60
CA LEU A 181 17.07 17.98 -1.95
C LEU A 181 18.55 18.39 -1.91
N ILE A 182 18.91 19.58 -2.42
CA ILE A 182 20.27 20.11 -2.31
C ILE A 182 20.64 20.33 -0.85
N SER A 183 19.74 20.90 -0.04
CA SER A 183 19.98 21.07 1.40
C SER A 183 20.23 19.74 2.09
N PHE A 184 19.49 18.70 1.71
CA PHE A 184 19.69 17.34 2.22
C PHE A 184 21.05 16.77 1.79
N LEU A 185 21.44 16.95 0.53
CA LEU A 185 22.72 16.49 0.01
C LEU A 185 23.91 17.10 0.74
N VAL A 186 23.87 18.38 1.11
CA VAL A 186 24.95 19.02 1.86
C VAL A 186 25.21 18.28 3.18
N THR A 187 24.14 17.89 3.87
CA THR A 187 24.19 17.19 5.16
C THR A 187 24.36 15.67 5.07
N ALA A 188 24.17 15.08 3.88
CA ALA A 188 24.25 13.64 3.69
C ALA A 188 25.69 13.11 3.85
N GLU A 189 25.80 11.91 4.42
CA GLU A 189 27.06 11.18 4.59
C GLU A 189 27.71 10.89 3.22
N ALA A 190 29.04 10.81 3.17
CA ALA A 190 29.81 10.70 1.93
C ALA A 190 29.42 9.47 1.07
N ASP A 191 29.06 8.36 1.70
CA ASP A 191 28.64 7.14 1.01
C ASP A 191 27.30 7.31 0.28
N PHE A 192 26.42 8.18 0.78
CA PHE A 192 25.14 8.49 0.12
C PHE A 192 25.30 9.44 -1.07
N LYS A 193 26.36 10.27 -1.08
CA LYS A 193 26.65 11.21 -2.15
C LYS A 193 27.16 10.54 -3.42
N ASN A 194 27.76 9.36 -3.32
CA ASN A 194 28.34 8.63 -4.45
C ASN A 194 27.31 7.80 -5.23
N ASP A 195 26.13 7.53 -4.65
CA ASP A 195 25.03 6.79 -5.27
C ASP A 195 23.99 7.70 -5.97
N LEU A 196 24.20 9.02 -5.93
CA LEU A 196 23.41 10.04 -6.64
C LEU A 196 24.05 10.44 -7.97
#